data_AF-A0A558R8D1-F1
#
_entry.id   AF-A0A558R8D1-F1
#
_cell.length_a   1.000
_cell.length_b   1.000
_cell.length_c   1.000
_cell.angle_alpha   90.00
_cell.angle_beta   90.00
_cell.angle_gamma   90.00
#
_symmetry.space_group_name_H-M   'P 1'
#
loop_
_entity.id
_entity.type
_entity.pdbx_description
1 polymer ?
#
loop_
_entity_poly.entity_id
_entity_poly.type
_entity_poly.pdbx_seq_one_letter_code
_entity_poly.pdbx_strand_id
1 'polypeptide(L)'
;MVAAYDYVRRRYGVDPIVGRAARHLETGEDCVIARPGRSQQHYVRVRFAGRRHAANSHPTALDYDPAPRIALEALTAPLVAFFAAQPVRIWSGEHRAWWRPDCAGYTVHVDRAGIYSLGYAYSATSHVGPEKQVKFEQVRA
;
A
#
# COMPACT_ATOMS: atom_id res chain seq x y z
N MET A 1 -11.52 -29.68 1.84
CA MET A 1 -10.31 -28.88 2.13
C MET A 1 -10.79 -27.65 2.89
N VAL A 2 -10.45 -27.50 4.18
CA VAL A 2 -10.86 -26.31 4.97
C VAL A 2 -10.11 -25.11 4.38
N ALA A 3 -10.82 -24.07 3.97
CA ALA A 3 -10.15 -22.94 3.34
C ALA A 3 -9.37 -22.16 4.42
N ALA A 4 -8.15 -21.74 4.07
CA ALA A 4 -7.30 -21.02 5.01
C ALA A 4 -8.00 -19.73 5.47
N TYR A 5 -8.13 -19.50 6.79
CA TYR A 5 -8.86 -18.38 7.42
C TYR A 5 -10.41 -18.46 7.46
N ASP A 6 -11.00 -19.65 7.45
CA ASP A 6 -12.47 -19.80 7.54
C ASP A 6 -13.12 -19.16 8.77
N TYR A 7 -12.43 -19.12 9.92
CA TYR A 7 -12.92 -18.35 11.07
C TYR A 7 -13.01 -16.85 10.75
N VAL A 8 -11.95 -16.28 10.16
CA VAL A 8 -11.87 -14.85 9.86
C VAL A 8 -12.94 -14.44 8.85
N ARG A 9 -13.13 -15.24 7.79
CA ARG A 9 -14.20 -15.01 6.81
C ARG A 9 -15.57 -14.92 7.47
N ARG A 10 -15.91 -15.93 8.27
CA ARG A 10 -17.22 -15.99 8.94
C ARG A 10 -17.41 -14.89 9.97
N ARG A 11 -16.37 -14.55 10.73
CA ARG A 11 -16.47 -13.61 11.86
C ARG A 11 -16.44 -12.14 11.44
N TYR A 12 -15.62 -11.82 10.43
CA TYR A 12 -15.33 -10.43 10.03
C TYR A 12 -15.85 -10.08 8.63
N GLY A 13 -16.33 -11.06 7.85
CA GLY A 13 -16.87 -10.80 6.50
C GLY A 13 -15.83 -10.41 5.46
N VAL A 14 -14.54 -10.70 5.71
CA VAL A 14 -13.43 -10.40 4.80
C VAL A 14 -12.90 -11.68 4.13
N ASP A 15 -12.29 -11.57 2.95
CA ASP A 15 -11.74 -12.73 2.21
C ASP A 15 -10.21 -12.68 2.06
N PRO A 16 -9.45 -13.11 3.07
CA PRO A 16 -7.99 -13.21 2.99
C PRO A 16 -7.55 -14.37 2.10
N ILE A 17 -7.00 -14.05 0.93
CA ILE A 17 -6.44 -15.03 -0.01
C ILE A 17 -4.93 -15.12 0.16
N VAL A 18 -4.43 -16.29 0.58
CA VAL A 18 -2.99 -16.52 0.76
C VAL A 18 -2.22 -16.25 -0.54
N GLY A 19 -1.15 -15.47 -0.46
CA GLY A 19 -0.33 -15.04 -1.58
C GLY A 19 -0.79 -13.74 -2.24
N ARG A 20 -2.01 -13.25 -1.95
CA ARG A 20 -2.51 -11.98 -2.49
C ARG A 20 -1.87 -10.79 -1.76
N ALA A 21 -1.67 -9.71 -2.50
CA ALA A 21 -1.26 -8.43 -1.95
C ALA A 21 -2.38 -7.81 -1.10
N ALA A 22 -1.99 -7.13 -0.04
CA ALA A 22 -2.86 -6.38 0.85
C ALA A 22 -2.10 -5.15 1.37
N ARG A 23 -2.80 -4.19 1.97
CA ARG A 23 -2.17 -3.04 2.62
C ARG A 23 -2.63 -2.89 4.05
N HIS A 24 -1.70 -2.61 4.95
CA HIS A 24 -2.06 -2.31 6.34
C HIS A 24 -2.59 -0.88 6.43
N LEU A 25 -3.82 -0.72 6.90
CA LEU A 25 -4.53 0.57 6.91
C LEU A 25 -3.91 1.56 7.90
N GLU A 26 -3.35 1.07 9.00
CA GLU A 26 -2.76 1.95 10.03
C GLU A 26 -1.35 2.43 9.67
N THR A 27 -0.56 1.57 9.03
CA THR A 27 0.85 1.89 8.71
C THR A 27 1.07 2.25 7.25
N GLY A 28 0.06 2.06 6.39
CA GLY A 28 0.13 2.26 4.95
C GLY A 28 1.09 1.31 4.22
N GLU A 29 1.69 0.33 4.90
CA GLU A 29 2.69 -0.57 4.32
C GLU A 29 2.04 -1.67 3.47
N ASP A 30 2.66 -1.95 2.30
CA ASP A 30 2.28 -3.06 1.44
C ASP A 30 2.71 -4.39 2.08
N CYS A 31 1.85 -5.40 1.98
CA CYS A 31 2.10 -6.72 2.53
C CYS A 31 1.49 -7.83 1.66
N VAL A 32 1.89 -9.08 1.92
CA VAL A 32 1.35 -10.27 1.27
C VAL A 32 0.72 -11.17 2.32
N ILE A 33 -0.49 -11.66 2.06
CA ILE A 33 -1.21 -12.56 2.96
C ILE A 33 -0.46 -13.89 3.04
N ALA A 34 -0.04 -14.26 4.24
CA ALA A 34 0.66 -15.50 4.51
C ALA A 34 -0.30 -16.60 4.96
N ARG A 35 0.19 -17.85 4.97
CA ARG A 35 -0.57 -18.98 5.52
C ARG A 35 -0.87 -18.74 7.01
N PRO A 36 -2.07 -19.14 7.48
CA PRO A 36 -2.44 -19.02 8.89
C PRO A 36 -1.45 -19.76 9.79
N GLY A 37 -1.26 -19.26 11.00
CA GLY A 37 -0.47 -19.92 12.03
C GLY A 37 -1.24 -21.08 12.66
N ARG A 38 -0.54 -21.88 13.48
CA ARG A 38 -1.18 -22.90 14.33
C ARG A 38 -1.88 -22.29 15.56
N SER A 39 -1.52 -21.05 15.91
CA SER A 39 -2.09 -20.26 17.00
C SER A 39 -2.67 -18.94 16.46
N GLN A 40 -3.55 -18.30 17.25
CA GLN A 40 -4.18 -17.01 16.93
C GLN A 40 -4.98 -17.02 15.61
N GLN A 41 -5.91 -17.97 15.45
CA GLN A 41 -6.74 -18.14 14.25
C GLN A 41 -7.71 -16.96 13.97
N HIS A 42 -7.82 -16.00 14.90
CA HIS A 42 -8.61 -14.78 14.78
C HIS A 42 -7.88 -13.65 14.04
N TYR A 43 -6.58 -13.80 13.77
CA TYR A 43 -5.75 -12.82 13.07
C TYR A 43 -5.40 -13.30 11.66
N VAL A 44 -5.12 -12.34 10.77
CA VAL A 44 -4.54 -12.63 9.45
C VAL A 44 -3.03 -12.47 9.54
N ARG A 45 -2.29 -13.48 9.07
CA ARG A 45 -0.84 -13.39 8.95
C ARG A 45 -0.48 -12.67 7.67
N VAL A 46 0.39 -11.68 7.78
CA VAL A 46 0.89 -10.91 6.63
C VAL A 46 2.41 -10.80 6.67
N ARG A 47 3.04 -10.77 5.50
CA ARG A 47 4.46 -10.50 5.35
C ARG A 47 4.63 -9.13 4.71
N PHE A 48 5.18 -8.19 5.47
CA PHE A 48 5.53 -6.86 4.97
C PHE A 48 6.79 -6.92 4.10
N ALA A 49 6.88 -6.02 3.11
CA ALA A 49 8.08 -5.88 2.30
C ALA A 49 9.33 -5.66 3.17
N GLY A 50 10.43 -6.33 2.84
CA GLY A 50 11.69 -6.24 3.59
C GLY A 50 11.73 -6.95 4.95
N ARG A 51 10.61 -7.52 5.44
CA ARG A 51 10.58 -8.25 6.72
C ARG A 51 10.65 -9.76 6.51
N ARG A 52 11.59 -10.41 7.21
CA ARG A 52 11.77 -11.88 7.15
C ARG A 52 10.57 -12.65 7.69
N HIS A 53 9.97 -12.16 8.77
CA HIS A 53 8.92 -12.86 9.49
C HIS A 53 7.54 -12.27 9.18
N ALA A 54 6.55 -13.16 9.05
CA ALA A 54 5.16 -12.75 8.94
C ALA A 54 4.63 -12.37 10.33
N ALA A 55 3.93 -11.24 10.40
CA ALA A 55 3.28 -10.71 11.58
C ALA A 55 1.78 -11.03 11.58
N ASN A 56 1.14 -10.89 12.74
CA ASN A 56 -0.31 -11.00 12.88
C ASN A 56 -0.92 -9.59 12.76
N SER A 57 -1.89 -9.43 11.87
CA SER A 57 -2.66 -8.21 11.69
C SER A 57 -4.14 -8.49 11.91
N HIS A 58 -4.83 -7.55 12.57
CA HIS A 58 -6.25 -7.69 12.79
C HIS A 58 -6.97 -7.71 11.43
N PRO A 59 -8.02 -8.54 11.22
CA PRO A 59 -8.64 -8.67 9.91
C PRO A 59 -9.20 -7.37 9.33
N THR A 60 -9.62 -6.42 10.17
CA THR A 60 -10.14 -5.11 9.74
C THR A 60 -9.06 -4.05 9.57
N ALA A 61 -7.80 -4.35 9.91
CA ALA A 61 -6.67 -3.44 9.74
C ALA A 61 -6.02 -3.58 8.34
N LEU A 62 -6.61 -4.37 7.45
CA LEU A 62 -6.09 -4.67 6.13
C LEU A 62 -7.08 -4.24 5.05
N ASP A 63 -6.56 -3.55 4.04
CA ASP A 63 -7.16 -3.47 2.73
C ASP A 63 -6.74 -4.70 1.93
N TYR A 64 -7.72 -5.51 1.52
CA TYR A 64 -7.51 -6.77 0.78
C TYR A 64 -7.48 -6.58 -0.74
N ASP A 65 -7.81 -5.38 -1.23
CA ASP A 65 -7.74 -5.02 -2.65
C ASP A 65 -7.14 -3.62 -2.84
N PRO A 66 -5.90 -3.40 -2.37
CA PRO A 66 -5.31 -2.08 -2.42
C PRO A 66 -5.04 -1.66 -3.86
N ALA A 67 -5.22 -0.38 -4.14
CA ALA A 67 -4.78 0.21 -5.39
C ALA A 67 -3.27 -0.03 -5.59
N PRO A 68 -2.84 -0.38 -6.82
CA PRO A 68 -1.44 -0.64 -7.09
C PRO A 68 -0.62 0.62 -6.88
N ARG A 69 0.58 0.43 -6.33
CA ARG A 69 1.60 1.45 -6.20
C ARG A 69 2.72 1.19 -7.18
N ILE A 70 3.06 2.17 -8.00
CA ILE A 70 4.18 2.11 -8.94
C ILE A 70 5.35 2.87 -8.32
N ALA A 71 6.51 2.24 -8.26
CA ALA A 71 7.72 2.87 -7.75
C ALA A 71 8.21 3.98 -8.70
N LEU A 72 8.77 5.05 -8.14
CA LEU A 72 9.32 6.16 -8.94
C LEU A 72 10.35 5.66 -9.95
N GLU A 73 11.18 4.71 -9.55
CA GLU A 73 12.26 4.12 -10.35
C GLU A 73 11.74 3.26 -11.51
N ALA A 74 10.46 2.86 -11.46
CA ALA A 74 9.81 2.13 -12.53
C ALA A 74 9.17 3.04 -13.60
N LEU A 75 9.10 4.35 -13.35
CA LEU A 75 8.53 5.31 -14.30
C LEU A 75 9.59 5.83 -15.28
N THR A 76 9.24 5.83 -16.56
CA THR A 76 10.03 6.43 -17.63
C THR A 76 9.40 7.72 -18.10
N ALA A 77 10.18 8.65 -18.67
CA ALA A 77 9.66 9.92 -19.16
C ALA A 77 8.49 9.77 -20.16
N PRO A 78 8.50 8.83 -21.13
CA PRO A 78 7.34 8.61 -22.00
C PRO A 78 6.08 8.16 -21.25
N LEU A 79 6.22 7.29 -20.25
CA LEU A 79 5.08 6.84 -19.44
C LEU A 79 4.49 7.99 -18.62
N VAL A 80 5.35 8.83 -18.04
CA VAL A 80 4.92 10.01 -17.28
C VAL A 80 4.18 11.00 -18.19
N ALA A 81 4.71 11.26 -19.39
CA ALA A 81 4.08 12.16 -20.35
C ALA A 81 2.70 11.63 -20.78
N PHE A 82 2.58 10.32 -21.04
CA PHE A 82 1.32 9.70 -21.45
C PHE A 82 0.24 9.76 -20.35
N PHE A 83 0.63 9.55 -19.10
CA PHE A 83 -0.28 9.53 -17.94
C PHE A 83 -0.26 10.83 -17.12
N ALA A 84 0.24 11.93 -17.67
CA ALA A 84 0.55 13.14 -16.90
C ALA A 84 -0.62 13.69 -16.07
N ALA A 85 -1.85 13.58 -16.57
CA ALA A 85 -3.07 14.06 -15.91
C ALA A 85 -3.67 13.06 -14.91
N GLN A 86 -3.18 11.83 -14.82
CA GLN A 86 -3.74 10.80 -13.95
C GLN A 86 -3.61 11.23 -12.48
N PRO A 87 -4.71 11.26 -11.70
CA PRO A 87 -4.63 11.58 -10.28
C PRO A 87 -3.95 10.45 -9.50
N VAL A 88 -2.95 10.84 -8.70
CA VAL A 88 -2.17 9.96 -7.85
C VAL A 88 -1.96 10.54 -6.45
N ARG A 89 -1.73 9.66 -5.49
CA ARG A 89 -1.15 10.00 -4.17
C ARG A 89 0.31 9.62 -4.15
N ILE A 90 1.13 10.39 -3.44
CA ILE A 90 2.56 10.15 -3.30
C ILE A 90 2.83 9.48 -1.95
N TRP A 91 3.35 8.26 -1.98
CA TRP A 91 3.81 7.51 -0.81
C TRP A 91 5.31 7.69 -0.61
N SER A 92 5.73 8.06 0.59
CA SER A 92 7.13 8.02 1.02
C SER A 92 7.39 6.74 1.80
N GLY A 93 8.28 5.87 1.28
CA GLY A 93 8.71 4.69 2.03
C GLY A 93 9.62 5.04 3.21
N GLU A 94 10.40 6.13 3.13
CA GLU A 94 11.20 6.65 4.25
C GLU A 94 10.31 7.01 5.45
N HIS A 95 9.29 7.84 5.22
CA HIS A 95 8.41 8.31 6.31
C HIS A 95 7.26 7.33 6.61
N ARG A 96 7.09 6.30 5.78
CA ARG A 96 5.94 5.37 5.82
C ARG A 96 4.62 6.13 5.87
N ALA A 97 4.48 7.12 5.01
CA ALA A 97 3.37 8.05 5.02
C ALA A 97 3.13 8.67 3.63
N TRP A 98 1.91 9.18 3.45
CA TRP A 98 1.48 9.93 2.29
C TRP A 98 1.93 11.39 2.37
N TRP A 99 2.24 12.00 1.23
CA TRP A 99 2.37 13.44 1.15
C TRP A 99 1.00 14.09 1.37
N ARG A 100 0.94 15.11 2.22
CA ARG A 100 -0.25 15.95 2.42
C ARG A 100 -0.44 16.89 1.22
N PRO A 101 -1.59 17.56 1.06
CA PRO A 101 -1.79 18.59 0.05
C PRO A 101 -0.68 19.66 0.07
N ASP A 102 -0.45 20.29 -1.09
CA ASP A 102 0.55 21.35 -1.31
C ASP A 102 2.00 20.94 -0.95
N CYS A 103 2.30 19.64 -0.99
CA CYS A 103 3.58 19.06 -0.59
C CYS A 103 3.99 19.39 0.87
N ALA A 104 3.02 19.73 1.73
CA ALA A 104 3.26 20.22 3.08
C ALA A 104 3.24 19.09 4.14
N GLY A 105 4.30 18.30 4.16
CA GLY A 105 4.52 17.25 5.17
C GLY A 105 3.78 15.95 4.89
N TYR A 106 3.64 15.11 5.93
CA TYR A 106 3.24 13.71 5.79
C TYR A 106 2.02 13.33 6.64
N THR A 107 1.29 12.30 6.20
CA THR A 107 0.19 11.71 6.95
C THR A 107 0.08 10.20 6.73
N VAL A 108 -0.26 9.44 7.76
CA VAL A 108 -0.56 8.00 7.65
C VAL A 108 -1.99 7.75 7.16
N HIS A 109 -2.86 8.77 7.18
CA HIS A 109 -4.26 8.64 6.83
C HIS A 109 -4.49 8.99 5.36
N VAL A 110 -4.97 8.02 4.57
CA VAL A 110 -5.13 8.14 3.11
C VAL A 110 -6.18 9.20 2.70
N ASP A 111 -7.19 9.43 3.54
CA ASP A 111 -8.22 10.46 3.37
C ASP A 111 -7.68 11.89 3.50
N ARG A 112 -6.51 12.05 4.13
CA ARG A 112 -5.80 13.33 4.29
C ARG A 112 -4.63 13.49 3.31
N ALA A 113 -4.41 12.51 2.44
CA ALA A 113 -3.34 12.55 1.45
C ALA A 113 -3.66 13.55 0.33
N GLY A 114 -2.63 14.26 -0.15
CA GLY A 114 -2.74 15.11 -1.33
C GLY A 114 -2.97 14.28 -2.60
N ILE A 115 -3.79 14.81 -3.50
CA ILE A 115 -4.01 14.25 -4.83
C ILE A 115 -3.30 15.15 -5.83
N TYR A 116 -2.45 14.55 -6.64
CA TYR A 116 -1.60 15.23 -7.59
C TYR A 116 -1.79 14.64 -8.98
N SER A 117 -1.55 15.44 -10.02
CA SER A 117 -1.35 14.85 -11.35
C SER A 117 -0.03 14.07 -11.36
N LEU A 118 0.03 12.94 -12.08
CA LEU A 118 1.26 12.14 -12.17
C LEU A 118 2.45 12.97 -12.69
N GLY A 119 2.20 13.87 -13.65
CA GLY A 119 3.25 14.74 -14.20
C GLY A 119 3.86 15.66 -13.14
N TYR A 120 3.00 16.29 -12.32
CA TYR A 120 3.46 17.11 -11.20
C TYR A 120 4.18 16.26 -10.15
N ALA A 121 3.56 15.14 -9.75
CA ALA A 121 4.10 14.24 -8.74
C ALA A 121 5.49 13.72 -9.13
N TYR A 122 5.67 13.29 -10.38
CA TYR A 122 6.96 12.86 -10.90
C TYR A 122 7.97 14.01 -10.90
N SER A 123 7.62 15.19 -11.40
CA SER A 123 8.54 16.35 -11.40
C SER A 123 8.96 16.76 -9.99
N ALA A 124 8.04 16.65 -9.02
CA ALA A 124 8.30 16.99 -7.63
C ALA A 124 9.22 15.98 -6.93
N THR A 125 9.33 14.75 -7.43
CA THR A 125 10.09 13.68 -6.77
C THR A 125 11.22 13.10 -7.61
N SER A 126 11.36 13.43 -8.91
CA SER A 126 12.32 12.77 -9.81
C SER A 126 13.79 12.96 -9.42
N HIS A 127 14.07 13.96 -8.59
CA HIS A 127 15.41 14.23 -8.05
C HIS A 127 15.72 13.47 -6.76
N VAL A 128 14.73 12.74 -6.22
CA VAL A 128 14.81 12.04 -4.95
C VAL A 128 15.50 10.68 -5.14
N GLY A 129 16.39 10.32 -4.23
CA GLY A 129 17.13 9.06 -4.29
C GLY A 129 16.26 7.82 -3.97
N PRO A 130 16.69 6.62 -4.43
CA PRO A 130 15.94 5.37 -4.26
C PRO A 130 15.78 4.93 -2.80
N GLU A 131 16.61 5.44 -1.89
CA GLU A 131 16.50 5.20 -0.45
C GLU A 131 15.17 5.71 0.13
N LYS A 132 14.53 6.67 -0.54
CA LYS A 132 13.23 7.22 -0.13
C LYS A 132 12.05 6.33 -0.50
N GLN A 133 12.27 5.41 -1.43
CA GLN A 133 11.28 4.42 -1.90
C GLN A 133 9.95 5.09 -2.25
N VAL A 134 10.00 6.15 -3.06
CA VAL A 134 8.82 6.90 -3.47
C VAL A 134 7.95 6.04 -4.37
N LYS A 135 6.64 6.03 -4.11
CA LYS A 135 5.67 5.32 -4.94
C LYS A 135 4.45 6.18 -5.23
N PHE A 136 3.84 5.96 -6.38
CA PHE A 136 2.59 6.60 -6.80
C PHE A 136 1.44 5.60 -6.74
N GLU A 137 0.40 5.95 -6.00
CA GLU A 137 -0.86 5.20 -5.99
C GLU A 137 -1.88 5.90 -6.86
N GLN A 138 -2.50 5.18 -7.79
CA GLN A 138 -3.59 5.71 -8.60
C GLN A 138 -4.83 5.94 -7.74
N VAL A 139 -5.39 7.14 -7.81
CA VAL A 139 -6.72 7.41 -7.25
C VAL A 139 -7.76 6.96 -8.27
N ARG A 140 -8.57 5.96 -7.89
CA ARG A 140 -9.75 5.58 -8.67
C ARG A 140 -10.84 6.63 -8.41
N ALA A 141 -11.41 7.17 -9.49
CA ALA A 141 -12.59 8.04 -9.44
C ALA A 141 -13.84 7.24 -9.11
#